data_AF-A0A838VLW9-F1
#
_entry.id   AF-A0A838VLW9-F1
#
_cell.length_a   1.000
_cell.length_b   1.000
_cell.length_c   1.000
_cell.angle_alpha   90.00
_cell.angle_beta   90.00
_cell.angle_gamma   90.00
#
_symmetry.space_group_name_H-M   'P 1'
#
loop_
_entity.id
_entity.type
_entity.pdbx_description
1 polymer ?
#
loop_
_entity_poly.entity_id
_entity_poly.type
_entity_poly.pdbx_seq_one_letter_code
_entity_poly.pdbx_strand_id
1 'polypeptide(L)'
;MDTLNGKLLAEIAYGYSVVPILHARGREKRLMPSDNTQLQVGDRLVVLATIDGLQRVEHGITTHRHWLVRVEKVSTEAGKFTAVAIISRVSGCDLQTAKTLMNNIPGTLELPLYKHQAQRLVVELGKIQVMASLVNSQA
;
A
#
# COMPACT_ATOMS: atom_id res chain seq x y z
N MET A 1 -13.29 3.57 -18.88
CA MET A 1 -13.14 4.31 -17.60
C MET A 1 -11.73 4.05 -17.10
N ASP A 2 -11.05 5.03 -16.51
CA ASP A 2 -9.65 4.84 -16.04
C ASP A 2 -9.63 3.95 -14.80
N THR A 3 -9.15 2.71 -14.94
CA THR A 3 -9.10 1.69 -13.88
C THR A 3 -7.95 1.90 -12.89
N LEU A 4 -7.04 2.85 -13.17
CA LEU A 4 -5.83 3.12 -12.39
C LEU A 4 -5.91 4.41 -11.58
N ASN A 5 -6.81 5.33 -11.96
CA ASN A 5 -6.98 6.60 -11.27
C ASN A 5 -7.22 6.45 -9.76
N GLY A 6 -6.46 7.21 -8.96
CA GLY A 6 -6.58 7.23 -7.51
C GLY A 6 -5.94 6.05 -6.78
N LYS A 7 -5.40 5.05 -7.49
CA LYS A 7 -4.72 3.90 -6.87
C LYS A 7 -3.26 4.23 -6.57
N LEU A 8 -2.74 3.67 -5.48
CA LEU A 8 -1.31 3.61 -5.23
C LEU A 8 -0.63 2.67 -6.24
N LEU A 9 0.63 2.95 -6.57
CA LEU A 9 1.44 2.04 -7.38
C LEU A 9 1.59 0.67 -6.73
N ALA A 10 1.59 0.58 -5.39
CA ALA A 10 1.50 -0.68 -4.66
C ALA A 10 0.24 -1.47 -5.05
N GLU A 11 -0.93 -0.82 -5.07
CA GLU A 11 -2.19 -1.48 -5.40
C GLU A 11 -2.23 -1.93 -6.86
N ILE A 12 -1.57 -1.20 -7.75
CA ILE A 12 -1.48 -1.54 -9.16
C ILE A 12 -0.51 -2.71 -9.36
N ALA A 13 0.69 -2.60 -8.78
CA ALA A 13 1.73 -3.60 -8.92
C ALA A 13 1.25 -4.96 -8.39
N TYR A 14 0.75 -4.98 -7.15
CA TYR A 14 0.32 -6.22 -6.50
C TYR A 14 -1.07 -6.67 -6.97
N GLY A 15 -1.99 -5.73 -7.21
CA GLY A 15 -3.36 -6.03 -7.63
C GLY A 15 -3.44 -6.58 -9.05
N TYR A 16 -2.67 -6.05 -9.99
CA TYR A 16 -2.69 -6.52 -11.37
C TYR A 16 -1.53 -7.48 -11.71
N SER A 17 -0.61 -7.70 -10.77
CA SER A 17 0.64 -8.46 -10.96
C SER A 17 1.47 -7.90 -12.13
N VAL A 18 1.70 -6.59 -12.07
CA VAL A 18 2.52 -5.84 -13.02
C VAL A 18 3.66 -5.15 -12.26
N VAL A 19 4.72 -4.75 -12.97
CA VAL A 19 5.85 -4.05 -12.35
C VAL A 19 5.94 -2.64 -12.92
N PRO A 20 5.65 -1.60 -12.12
CA PRO A 20 5.88 -0.21 -12.53
C PRO A 20 7.36 0.05 -12.86
N ILE A 21 7.63 0.50 -14.09
CA ILE A 21 8.98 0.79 -14.57
C ILE A 21 9.21 2.30 -14.65
N LEU A 22 8.23 3.04 -15.14
CA LEU A 22 8.32 4.49 -15.31
C LEU A 22 6.99 5.14 -14.94
N HIS A 23 7.03 6.15 -14.07
CA HIS A 23 5.92 7.07 -13.85
C HIS A 23 6.30 8.45 -14.40
N ALA A 24 5.37 9.10 -15.08
CA ALA A 24 5.56 10.46 -15.58
C ALA A 24 4.35 11.35 -15.25
N ARG A 25 4.63 12.54 -14.71
CA ARG A 25 3.67 13.60 -14.43
C ARG A 25 4.15 14.89 -15.06
N GLY A 26 3.51 15.26 -16.17
CA GLY A 26 3.97 16.39 -16.99
C GLY A 26 5.41 16.18 -17.47
N ARG A 27 6.34 17.02 -16.99
CA ARG A 27 7.78 16.93 -17.32
C ARG A 27 8.57 16.03 -16.37
N GLU A 28 8.02 15.72 -15.20
CA GLU A 28 8.69 14.86 -14.23
C GLU A 28 8.58 13.41 -14.66
N LYS A 29 9.71 12.70 -14.63
CA LYS A 29 9.81 11.28 -14.97
C LYS A 29 10.60 10.57 -13.87
N ARG A 30 10.07 9.46 -13.37
CA ARG A 30 10.70 8.64 -12.34
C ARG A 30 10.77 7.20 -12.80
N LEU A 31 12.00 6.73 -13.03
CA LEU A 31 12.29 5.31 -13.23
C LEU A 31 12.19 4.59 -11.88
N MET A 32 11.64 3.37 -11.87
CA MET A 32 11.37 2.59 -10.66
C MET A 32 10.63 3.43 -9.61
N PRO A 33 9.41 3.92 -9.94
CA PRO A 33 8.68 4.82 -9.06
C PRO A 33 8.34 4.14 -7.74
N SER A 34 8.22 4.95 -6.68
CA SER A 34 7.84 4.42 -5.37
C SER A 34 6.42 3.87 -5.40
N ASP A 35 6.23 2.70 -4.84
CA ASP A 35 4.93 2.07 -4.51
C ASP A 35 3.93 3.01 -3.82
N ASN A 36 4.42 4.02 -3.11
CA ASN A 36 3.60 4.98 -2.36
C ASN A 36 3.08 6.12 -3.25
N THR A 37 3.41 6.12 -4.54
CA THR A 37 2.95 7.15 -5.48
C THR A 37 1.50 6.85 -5.84
N GLN A 38 0.63 7.85 -5.72
CA GLN A 38 -0.76 7.75 -6.18
C GLN A 38 -0.86 8.25 -7.63
N LEU A 39 -1.50 7.44 -8.48
CA LEU A 39 -1.76 7.81 -9.87
C LEU A 39 -2.93 8.78 -9.99
N GLN A 40 -2.74 9.81 -10.81
CA GLN A 40 -3.75 10.83 -11.10
C GLN A 40 -4.06 10.84 -12.60
N VAL A 41 -5.24 11.34 -12.96
CA VAL A 41 -5.63 11.53 -14.36
C VAL A 41 -4.58 12.39 -15.09
N GLY A 42 -4.11 11.90 -16.23
CA GLY A 42 -3.08 12.57 -17.05
C GLY A 42 -1.65 12.13 -16.76
N ASP A 43 -1.42 11.41 -15.66
CA ASP A 43 -0.15 10.71 -15.46
C ASP A 43 0.03 9.58 -16.48
N ARG A 44 1.29 9.25 -16.80
CA ARG A 44 1.64 8.09 -17.62
C ARG A 44 2.39 7.06 -16.79
N LEU A 45 1.96 5.81 -16.89
CA LEU A 45 2.63 4.67 -16.26
C LEU A 45 3.10 3.70 -17.34
N VAL A 46 4.39 3.37 -17.34
CA VAL A 46 4.94 2.25 -18.11
C VAL A 46 5.15 1.10 -17.14
N VAL A 47 4.62 -0.06 -17.49
CA VAL A 47 4.72 -1.28 -16.67
C VAL A 47 5.35 -2.41 -17.48
N LEU A 48 6.07 -3.29 -16.79
CA LEU A 48 6.37 -4.63 -17.29
C LEU A 48 5.23 -5.55 -16.83
N ALA A 49 4.60 -6.23 -17.77
CA ALA A 49 3.43 -7.07 -17.49
C ALA A 49 3.43 -8.30 -18.40
N THR A 50 2.85 -9.39 -17.92
CA THR A 50 2.38 -10.46 -18.80
C THR A 50 1.11 -10.01 -19.52
N ILE A 51 0.70 -10.72 -20.58
CA ILE A 51 -0.57 -10.47 -21.29
C ILE A 51 -1.73 -10.51 -20.29
N ASP A 52 -1.78 -11.53 -19.43
CA ASP A 52 -2.82 -11.64 -18.38
C ASP A 52 -2.83 -10.44 -17.42
N GLY A 53 -1.64 -9.95 -17.04
CA GLY A 53 -1.51 -8.76 -16.19
C GLY A 53 -2.07 -7.51 -16.86
N LEU A 54 -1.81 -7.34 -18.15
CA LEU A 54 -2.33 -6.21 -18.93
C LEU A 54 -3.84 -6.30 -19.13
N GLN A 55 -4.36 -7.49 -19.46
CA GLN A 55 -5.81 -7.71 -19.58
C GLN A 55 -6.54 -7.44 -18.26
N ARG A 56 -5.94 -7.81 -17.12
CA ARG A 56 -6.49 -7.48 -15.80
C ARG A 56 -6.57 -5.97 -15.58
N VAL A 57 -5.56 -5.20 -15.99
CA VAL A 57 -5.59 -3.73 -15.94
C VAL A 57 -6.72 -3.17 -16.80
N GLU A 58 -6.84 -3.63 -18.04
CA GLU A 58 -7.86 -3.17 -19.00
C GLU A 58 -9.29 -3.44 -18.50
N HIS A 59 -9.52 -4.61 -17.90
CA HIS A 59 -10.81 -4.98 -17.33
C HIS A 59 -11.03 -4.48 -15.89
N GLY A 60 -10.02 -3.89 -15.25
CA GLY A 60 -10.10 -3.47 -13.84
C GLY A 60 -10.21 -4.62 -12.84
N ILE A 61 -9.75 -5.82 -13.20
CA ILE A 61 -9.83 -7.03 -12.38
C ILE A 61 -8.56 -7.14 -11.53
N THR A 62 -8.66 -6.85 -10.24
CA THR A 62 -7.55 -7.01 -9.29
C THR A 62 -7.58 -8.36 -8.57
N THR A 63 -6.42 -8.85 -8.17
CA THR A 63 -6.31 -9.92 -7.18
C THR A 63 -6.92 -9.49 -5.84
N HIS A 64 -7.28 -10.47 -5.02
CA HIS A 64 -7.96 -10.21 -3.74
C HIS A 64 -6.98 -9.76 -2.65
N ARG A 65 -7.47 -8.89 -1.77
CA ARG A 65 -6.75 -8.40 -0.59
C ARG A 65 -7.24 -9.18 0.64
N HIS A 66 -6.42 -10.07 1.18
CA HIS A 66 -6.78 -10.94 2.31
C HIS A 66 -5.91 -10.73 3.54
N TRP A 67 -4.96 -9.78 3.50
CA TRP A 67 -4.00 -9.60 4.57
C TRP A 67 -4.29 -8.33 5.35
N LEU A 68 -4.49 -8.47 6.66
CA LEU A 68 -4.59 -7.38 7.60
C LEU A 68 -3.26 -7.26 8.36
N VAL A 69 -3.04 -6.08 8.93
CA VAL A 69 -1.89 -5.82 9.80
C VAL A 69 -2.39 -5.50 11.20
N ARG A 70 -1.97 -6.32 12.16
CA ARG A 70 -2.26 -6.11 13.58
C ARG A 70 -1.06 -5.44 14.23
N VAL A 71 -1.30 -4.32 14.89
CA VAL A 71 -0.30 -3.61 15.69
C VAL A 71 -0.48 -4.04 17.14
N GLU A 72 0.59 -4.56 17.75
CA GLU A 72 0.53 -5.21 19.05
C GLU A 72 1.04 -4.31 20.17
N LYS A 73 2.14 -3.59 19.93
CA LYS A 73 2.70 -2.62 20.89
C LYS A 73 3.64 -1.63 20.22
N VAL A 74 3.87 -0.52 20.92
CA VAL A 74 4.80 0.55 20.52
C VAL A 74 5.71 0.85 21.70
N SER A 75 7.01 0.89 21.47
CA SER A 75 7.99 1.11 22.56
C SER A 75 8.25 2.59 22.86
N THR A 76 7.93 3.52 21.95
CA THR A 76 8.26 4.94 22.09
C THR A 76 7.13 5.85 21.60
N GLU A 77 6.93 7.01 22.24
CA GLU A 77 5.96 8.00 21.75
C GLU A 77 6.33 8.54 20.36
N ALA A 78 7.61 8.78 20.10
CA ALA A 78 8.09 9.16 18.77
C ALA A 78 7.76 8.10 17.71
N GLY A 79 7.85 6.82 18.07
CA GLY A 79 7.41 5.70 17.24
C GLY A 79 5.91 5.75 16.94
N LYS A 80 5.09 6.17 17.93
CA LYS A 80 3.63 6.30 17.75
C LYS A 80 3.28 7.32 16.65
N PHE A 81 3.89 8.50 16.69
CA PHE A 81 3.67 9.54 15.67
C PHE A 81 4.17 9.12 14.29
N THR A 82 5.37 8.53 14.23
CA THR A 82 5.97 8.09 12.97
C THR A 82 5.17 6.95 12.32
N ALA A 83 4.63 6.04 13.13
CA ALA A 83 3.81 4.93 12.68
C ALA A 83 2.56 5.38 11.94
N VAL A 84 1.89 6.45 12.39
CA VAL A 84 0.70 7.00 11.72
C VAL A 84 1.01 7.34 10.25
N ALA A 85 2.13 8.03 10.01
CA ALA A 85 2.55 8.41 8.67
C ALA A 85 2.93 7.18 7.82
N ILE A 86 3.62 6.20 8.41
CA ILE A 86 3.98 4.95 7.73
C ILE A 86 2.74 4.15 7.34
N ILE A 87 1.79 3.96 8.27
CA ILE A 87 0.55 3.22 8.05
C ILE A 87 -0.21 3.85 6.89
N SER A 88 -0.53 5.15 6.96
CA SER A 88 -1.28 5.84 5.90
C SER A 88 -0.58 5.75 4.54
N ARG A 89 0.73 5.99 4.51
CA ARG A 89 1.52 5.99 3.26
C ARG A 89 1.61 4.62 2.60
N VAL A 90 1.75 3.55 3.38
CA VAL A 90 1.95 2.19 2.85
C VAL A 90 0.62 1.50 2.56
N SER A 91 -0.39 1.69 3.41
CA SER A 91 -1.71 1.07 3.26
C SER A 91 -2.62 1.83 2.30
N GLY A 92 -2.40 3.13 2.14
CA GLY A 92 -3.31 4.03 1.42
C GLY A 92 -4.52 4.47 2.24
N CYS A 93 -4.63 4.10 3.52
CA CYS A 93 -5.68 4.63 4.39
C CYS A 93 -5.45 6.11 4.69
N ASP A 94 -6.52 6.82 5.07
CA ASP A 94 -6.39 8.19 5.53
C ASP A 94 -5.64 8.27 6.88
N LEU A 95 -5.14 9.47 7.19
CA LEU A 95 -4.39 9.71 8.42
C LEU A 95 -5.23 9.52 9.69
N GLN A 96 -6.54 9.74 9.66
CA GLN A 96 -7.39 9.54 10.83
C GLN A 96 -7.55 8.06 11.16
N THR A 97 -7.78 7.22 10.15
CA THR A 97 -7.81 5.76 10.31
C THR A 97 -6.50 5.26 10.92
N ALA A 98 -5.36 5.74 10.43
CA ALA A 98 -4.06 5.40 11.00
C ALA A 98 -3.87 5.89 12.44
N LYS A 99 -4.31 7.11 12.77
CA LYS A 99 -4.27 7.66 14.15
C LYS A 99 -5.13 6.85 15.11
N THR A 100 -6.35 6.52 14.69
CA THR A 100 -7.30 5.74 15.49
C THR A 100 -6.71 4.37 15.82
N LEU A 101 -6.13 3.68 14.84
CA LEU A 101 -5.43 2.42 15.08
C LEU A 101 -4.31 2.58 16.12
N MET A 102 -3.46 3.60 15.96
CA MET A 102 -2.34 3.82 16.86
C MET A 102 -2.75 4.24 18.27
N ASN A 103 -3.93 4.84 18.44
CA ASN A 103 -4.47 5.18 19.76
C ASN A 103 -5.13 4.00 20.46
N ASN A 104 -5.54 2.97 19.71
CA ASN A 104 -6.25 1.80 20.21
C ASN A 104 -5.42 0.52 20.06
N ILE A 105 -4.17 0.55 20.53
CA ILE A 105 -3.26 -0.60 20.49
C ILE A 105 -3.44 -1.45 21.77
N PRO A 106 -3.50 -2.79 21.67
CA PRO A 106 -3.40 -3.61 20.45
C PRO A 106 -4.65 -3.49 19.55
N GLY A 107 -4.44 -3.39 18.23
CA GLY A 107 -5.51 -3.18 17.26
C GLY A 107 -5.15 -3.67 15.86
N THR A 108 -6.15 -3.90 15.03
CA THR A 108 -5.99 -4.35 13.64
C THR A 108 -6.37 -3.23 12.68
N LEU A 109 -5.55 -3.00 11.65
CA LEU A 109 -5.93 -2.12 10.55
C LEU A 109 -7.06 -2.78 9.76
N GLU A 110 -8.28 -2.22 9.83
CA GLU A 110 -9.47 -2.69 9.11
C GLU A 110 -9.45 -2.32 7.61
N LEU A 111 -8.28 -2.44 6.99
CA LEU A 111 -8.08 -2.25 5.56
C LEU A 111 -7.33 -3.47 5.01
N PRO A 112 -8.00 -4.38 4.28
CA PRO A 112 -7.34 -5.50 3.64
C PRO A 112 -6.30 -5.02 2.63
N LEU A 113 -5.09 -5.58 2.71
CA LEU A 113 -3.94 -5.29 1.87
C LEU A 113 -3.53 -6.51 1.04
N TYR A 114 -2.74 -6.24 0.00
CA TYR A 114 -1.97 -7.29 -0.67
C TYR A 114 -0.88 -7.82 0.26
N LYS A 115 -0.53 -9.11 0.13
CA LYS A 115 0.46 -9.77 1.00
C LYS A 115 1.77 -8.99 1.09
N HIS A 116 2.33 -8.60 -0.06
CA HIS A 116 3.58 -7.83 -0.12
C HIS A 116 3.45 -6.44 0.53
N GLN A 117 2.32 -5.77 0.34
CA GLN A 117 2.03 -4.48 0.96
C GLN A 117 1.95 -4.60 2.49
N ALA A 118 1.26 -5.63 3.01
CA ALA A 118 1.19 -5.92 4.44
C ALA A 118 2.56 -6.28 5.04
N GLN A 119 3.34 -7.13 4.37
CA GLN A 119 4.70 -7.49 4.79
C GLN A 119 5.60 -6.26 4.86
N ARG A 120 5.55 -5.40 3.84
CA ARG A 120 6.31 -4.14 3.81
C ARG A 120 5.91 -3.23 4.97
N LEU A 121 4.63 -3.11 5.28
CA LEU A 121 4.16 -2.33 6.43
C LEU A 121 4.73 -2.86 7.74
N VAL A 122 4.67 -4.17 7.98
CA VAL A 122 5.24 -4.81 9.17
C VAL A 122 6.74 -4.53 9.30
N VAL A 123 7.50 -4.64 8.20
CA VAL A 123 8.94 -4.34 8.19
C VAL A 123 9.22 -2.87 8.51
N GLU A 124 8.49 -1.94 7.91
CA GLU A 124 8.68 -0.49 8.15
C GLU A 124 8.33 -0.11 9.59
N LEU A 125 7.29 -0.71 10.18
CA LEU A 125 6.93 -0.53 11.59
C LEU A 125 8.00 -1.11 12.53
N GLY A 126 8.56 -2.27 12.21
CA GLY A 126 9.64 -2.87 12.98
C GLY A 126 10.88 -1.98 13.10
N LYS A 127 11.21 -1.22 12.04
CA LYS A 127 12.34 -0.27 12.03
C LYS A 127 12.21 0.85 13.06
N ILE A 128 10.98 1.19 13.46
CA ILE A 128 10.67 2.24 14.45
C ILE A 128 10.20 1.65 15.79
N GLN A 129 10.54 0.38 16.07
CA GLN A 129 10.22 -0.32 17.31
C GLN A 129 8.71 -0.45 17.58
N VAL A 130 7.92 -0.58 16.51
CA VAL A 130 6.49 -0.92 16.58
C VAL A 130 6.35 -2.40 16.23
N MET A 131 5.80 -3.18 17.16
CA MET A 131 5.58 -4.61 16.94
C MET A 131 4.26 -4.80 16.20
N ALA A 132 4.32 -5.43 15.04
CA ALA A 132 3.17 -5.70 14.21
C ALA A 132 3.27 -7.08 13.56
N SER A 133 2.13 -7.70 13.28
CA SER A 133 2.02 -9.04 12.70
C SER A 133 0.99 -9.06 11.57
N LEU A 134 1.16 -10.00 10.64
CA LEU A 134 0.19 -10.24 9.58
C LEU A 134 -0.94 -11.11 10.11
N VAL A 135 -2.19 -10.74 9.78
CA VAL A 135 -3.38 -11.54 10.06
C VAL A 135 -4.06 -11.85 8.74
N ASN A 136 -4.45 -13.10 8.53
CA ASN A 136 -5.25 -13.46 7.36
C ASN A 136 -6.73 -13.17 7.66
N SER A 137 -7.40 -12.41 6.80
CA SER A 137 -8.82 -12.07 6.96
C SER A 137 -9.76 -13.22 6.56
N GLN A 138 -9.21 -14.35 6.10
CA GLN A 138 -9.95 -15.58 5.75
C GLN A 138 -9.77 -16.70 6.80
N ALA A 139 -9.23 -16.40 7.97
CA ALA A 139 -9.07 -17.33 9.09
C ALA A 139 -10.21 -17.21 10.10
#